data_AF-A0A353D7F1-F1
#
_entry.id   AF-A0A353D7F1-F1
#
_cell.length_a   1.000
_cell.length_b   1.000
_cell.length_c   1.000
_cell.angle_alpha   90.00
_cell.angle_beta   90.00
_cell.angle_gamma   90.00
#
_symmetry.space_group_name_H-M   'P 1'
#
loop_
_entity.id
_entity.type
_entity.pdbx_description
1 polymer ?
#
loop_
_entity_poly.entity_id
_entity_poly.type
_entity_poly.pdbx_seq_one_letter_code
_entity_poly.pdbx_strand_id
1 'polypeptide(L)'
;ARAGTWLRRGLACCLALFLLSSLLSAIVLRNRSGRQEAARQELYRLTDTAALQVIFPDPAYLASRLPLFLEKRVGPYHFLGPLAEYERRTEPAGEFQAVPGKGLGDRLCGLRVQGGLDRAVALPVLFESAQGLAGVAMSDARGRFELFLPDTALAAGPVRLRALALERGVLRPLRPEAGVDAMNTPCAVEFHVDKKFLAR
;
A
#
# COMPACT_ATOMS: atom_id res chain seq x y z
N ALA A 1 25.42 -0.02 53.61
CA ALA A 1 24.04 -0.57 53.55
C ALA A 1 22.95 0.47 53.21
N ARG A 2 22.95 1.68 53.81
CA ARG A 2 21.88 2.70 53.59
C ARG A 2 21.85 3.31 52.18
N ALA A 3 22.99 3.54 51.52
CA ALA A 3 23.02 4.11 50.17
C ALA A 3 22.38 3.20 49.09
N GLY A 4 22.58 1.88 49.18
CA GLY A 4 22.02 0.92 48.21
C GLY A 4 20.51 0.73 48.29
N THR A 5 19.91 0.97 49.46
CA THR A 5 18.44 0.90 49.64
C THR A 5 17.75 2.14 49.08
N TRP A 6 18.37 3.31 49.18
CA TRP A 6 17.88 4.54 48.54
C TRP A 6 17.97 4.47 47.01
N LEU A 7 19.06 3.92 46.47
CA LEU A 7 19.24 3.76 45.03
C LEU A 7 18.22 2.77 44.43
N ARG A 8 17.94 1.65 45.11
CA ARG A 8 16.89 0.69 44.71
C ARG A 8 15.49 1.30 44.73
N ARG A 9 15.17 2.11 45.75
CA ARG A 9 13.86 2.78 45.84
C ARG A 9 13.70 3.86 44.76
N GLY A 10 14.76 4.60 44.46
CA GLY A 10 14.78 5.56 43.35
C GLY A 10 14.56 4.88 42.00
N LEU A 11 15.29 3.80 41.71
CA LEU A 11 15.12 3.01 40.48
C LEU A 11 13.72 2.41 40.36
N ALA A 12 13.17 1.85 41.45
CA ALA A 12 11.82 1.30 41.45
C ALA A 12 10.76 2.38 41.17
N CYS A 13 10.94 3.59 41.70
CA CYS A 13 10.06 4.72 41.43
C CYS A 13 10.13 5.17 39.96
N CYS A 14 11.34 5.31 39.39
CA CYS A 14 11.53 5.65 37.99
C CYS A 14 10.92 4.59 37.05
N LEU A 15 11.09 3.31 37.38
CA LEU A 15 10.55 2.21 36.59
C LEU A 15 9.02 2.18 36.66
N ALA A 16 8.44 2.46 37.84
CA ALA A 16 6.99 2.58 38.01
C ALA A 16 6.42 3.75 37.21
N LEU A 17 7.07 4.92 37.22
CA LEU A 17 6.65 6.09 36.44
C LEU A 17 6.75 5.84 34.93
N PHE A 18 7.80 5.15 34.47
CA PHE A 18 7.95 4.77 33.06
C PHE A 18 6.85 3.79 32.61
N LEU A 19 6.56 2.78 33.42
CA LEU A 19 5.47 1.84 33.15
C LEU A 19 4.11 2.55 33.12
N LEU A 20 3.85 3.46 34.07
CA LEU A 20 2.62 4.24 34.13
C LEU A 20 2.44 5.12 32.87
N SER A 21 3.50 5.81 32.46
CA SER A 21 3.55 6.61 31.22
C SER A 21 3.26 5.77 29.97
N SER A 22 3.85 4.59 29.88
CA SER A 22 3.66 3.66 28.76
C SER A 22 2.21 3.17 28.69
N LEU A 23 1.62 2.85 29.84
CA LEU A 23 0.25 2.36 29.96
C LEU A 23 -0.77 3.45 29.62
N LEU A 24 -0.55 4.68 30.09
CA LEU A 24 -1.35 5.86 29.72
C LEU A 24 -1.28 6.15 28.22
N SER A 25 -0.08 6.06 27.62
CA SER A 25 0.11 6.25 26.19
C SER A 25 -0.65 5.18 25.39
N ALA A 26 -0.58 3.92 25.81
CA ALA A 26 -1.32 2.81 25.19
C ALA A 26 -2.85 3.00 25.30
N ILE A 27 -3.36 3.48 26.43
CA ILE A 27 -4.79 3.76 26.61
C ILE A 27 -5.23 4.94 25.71
N VAL A 28 -4.43 6.01 25.62
CA VAL A 28 -4.73 7.15 24.75
C VAL A 28 -4.72 6.76 23.28
N LEU A 29 -3.73 5.95 22.85
CA LEU A 29 -3.68 5.38 21.50
C LEU A 29 -4.89 4.48 21.22
N ARG A 30 -5.26 3.61 22.16
CA ARG A 30 -6.43 2.73 22.04
C ARG A 30 -7.74 3.51 21.93
N ASN A 31 -7.92 4.59 22.70
CA ASN A 31 -9.09 5.45 22.62
C ASN A 31 -9.14 6.30 21.35
N ARG A 32 -8.00 6.54 20.70
CA ARG A 32 -7.94 7.24 19.40
C ARG A 32 -7.98 6.30 18.20
N SER A 33 -7.97 4.97 18.41
CA SER A 33 -7.98 3.97 17.34
C SER A 33 -9.13 4.17 16.35
N GLY A 34 -10.35 4.46 16.82
CA GLY A 34 -11.49 4.75 15.94
C GLY A 34 -11.32 6.00 15.08
N ARG A 35 -10.69 7.06 15.61
CA ARG A 35 -10.37 8.27 14.81
C ARG A 35 -9.21 8.04 13.85
N GLN A 36 -8.25 7.18 14.22
CA GLN A 36 -7.17 6.76 13.33
C GLN A 36 -7.68 5.85 12.21
N GLU A 37 -8.64 4.97 12.51
CA GLU A 37 -9.32 4.11 11.52
C GLU A 37 -10.16 4.96 10.58
N ALA A 38 -10.89 5.97 11.09
CA ALA A 38 -11.62 6.93 10.27
C ALA A 38 -10.69 7.78 9.40
N ALA A 39 -9.58 8.29 9.95
CA ALA A 39 -8.55 8.97 9.18
C ALA A 39 -7.86 8.04 8.18
N ARG A 40 -7.73 6.74 8.48
CA ARG A 40 -7.24 5.71 7.54
C ARG A 40 -8.22 5.50 6.41
N GLN A 41 -9.49 5.33 6.71
CA GLN A 41 -10.56 5.21 5.71
C GLN A 41 -10.65 6.47 4.85
N GLU A 42 -10.43 7.64 5.45
CA GLU A 42 -10.36 8.92 4.75
C GLU A 42 -9.09 9.04 3.89
N LEU A 43 -7.94 8.53 4.35
CA LEU A 43 -6.72 8.39 3.54
C LEU A 43 -6.87 7.38 2.41
N TYR A 44 -7.59 6.27 2.62
CA TYR A 44 -7.95 5.31 1.57
C TYR A 44 -8.92 5.94 0.56
N ARG A 45 -9.83 6.79 1.04
CA ARG A 45 -10.69 7.63 0.20
C ARG A 45 -9.90 8.71 -0.53
N LEU A 46 -8.78 9.19 0.01
CA LEU A 46 -7.86 10.11 -0.66
C LEU A 46 -6.91 9.38 -1.63
N THR A 47 -6.78 8.06 -1.58
CA THR A 47 -6.20 7.26 -2.69
C THR A 47 -7.19 7.02 -3.83
N ASP A 48 -8.48 7.26 -3.62
CA ASP A 48 -9.45 7.41 -4.70
C ASP A 48 -9.21 8.75 -5.40
N THR A 49 -8.66 8.67 -6.59
CA THR A 49 -8.26 9.82 -7.40
C THR A 49 -9.45 10.70 -7.79
N ALA A 50 -10.68 10.18 -7.77
CA ALA A 50 -11.89 10.98 -7.97
C ALA A 50 -12.19 11.91 -6.77
N ALA A 51 -11.88 11.48 -5.55
CA ALA A 51 -12.11 12.28 -4.34
C ALA A 51 -11.08 13.43 -4.17
N LEU A 52 -9.91 13.33 -4.81
CA LEU A 52 -8.85 14.34 -4.75
C LEU A 52 -9.07 15.56 -5.67
N GLN A 53 -10.10 15.54 -6.52
CA GLN A 53 -10.46 16.65 -7.45
C GLN A 53 -10.70 17.99 -6.75
N VAL A 54 -11.06 17.96 -5.47
CA VAL A 54 -11.36 19.17 -4.69
C VAL A 54 -10.09 19.98 -4.39
N ILE A 55 -8.94 19.30 -4.24
CA ILE A 55 -7.68 19.90 -3.77
C ILE A 55 -6.65 19.99 -4.90
N PHE A 56 -6.66 19.04 -5.84
CA PHE A 56 -5.71 19.00 -6.96
C PHE A 56 -6.41 19.23 -8.30
N PRO A 57 -5.77 19.97 -9.23
CA PRO A 57 -6.39 20.39 -10.48
C PRO A 57 -6.71 19.23 -11.43
N ASP A 58 -6.04 18.07 -11.30
CA ASP A 58 -6.29 16.92 -12.17
C ASP A 58 -5.99 15.55 -11.50
N PRO A 59 -7.00 14.67 -11.37
CA PRO A 59 -6.85 13.28 -10.92
C PRO A 59 -5.87 12.45 -11.75
N ALA A 60 -5.80 12.67 -13.07
CA ALA A 60 -4.91 11.91 -13.94
C ALA A 60 -3.43 12.28 -13.69
N TYR A 61 -3.17 13.56 -13.39
CA TYR A 61 -1.85 14.01 -12.96
C TYR A 61 -1.43 13.38 -11.63
N LEU A 62 -2.34 13.36 -10.65
CA LEU A 62 -2.08 12.68 -9.38
C LEU A 62 -1.86 11.18 -9.57
N ALA A 63 -2.72 10.49 -10.30
CA ALA A 63 -2.61 9.04 -10.53
C ALA A 63 -1.34 8.64 -11.29
N SER A 64 -0.89 9.46 -12.25
CA SER A 64 0.39 9.23 -12.96
C SER A 64 1.62 9.54 -12.09
N ARG A 65 1.50 10.39 -11.07
CA ARG A 65 2.59 10.76 -10.14
C ARG A 65 2.53 10.01 -8.80
N LEU A 66 1.41 9.39 -8.46
CA LEU A 66 1.17 8.65 -7.22
C LEU A 66 2.11 7.44 -7.05
N PRO A 67 2.47 6.68 -8.08
CA PRO A 67 3.50 5.63 -7.96
C PRO A 67 4.83 6.17 -7.43
N LEU A 68 5.25 7.38 -7.83
CA LEU A 68 6.45 8.05 -7.33
C LEU A 68 6.29 8.57 -5.88
N PHE A 69 5.05 8.84 -5.43
CA PHE A 69 4.77 9.16 -4.03
C PHE A 69 4.71 7.92 -3.13
N LEU A 70 4.26 6.78 -3.67
CA LEU A 70 4.24 5.47 -3.00
C LEU A 70 5.67 4.91 -2.81
N GLU A 71 6.57 5.11 -3.78
CA GLU A 71 8.00 4.78 -3.63
C GLU A 71 8.69 5.55 -2.51
N LYS A 72 8.33 6.83 -2.31
CA LYS A 72 9.00 7.68 -1.29
C LYS A 72 8.37 7.60 0.09
N ARG A 73 7.09 7.25 0.19
CA ARG A 73 6.42 7.04 1.48
C ARG A 73 5.34 5.98 1.35
N VAL A 74 5.53 4.93 2.14
CA VAL A 74 4.57 3.96 2.65
C VAL A 74 3.34 4.66 3.29
N GLY A 75 2.52 5.33 2.49
CA GLY A 75 1.48 6.27 2.91
C GLY A 75 0.18 5.62 3.42
N PRO A 76 -0.27 4.47 2.87
CA PRO A 76 -1.37 3.67 3.43
C PRO A 76 -0.97 2.26 3.92
N TYR A 77 0.29 1.85 3.69
CA TYR A 77 0.77 0.49 3.93
C TYR A 77 1.88 0.43 4.99
N HIS A 78 1.86 1.31 5.99
CA HIS A 78 2.94 1.41 7.00
C HIS A 78 3.13 0.13 7.84
N PHE A 79 2.19 -0.81 7.74
CA PHE A 79 2.31 -2.16 8.30
C PHE A 79 3.25 -3.07 7.48
N LEU A 80 3.58 -2.70 6.24
CA LEU A 80 4.56 -3.41 5.44
C LEU A 80 5.96 -2.99 5.89
N GLY A 81 6.64 -3.87 6.62
CA GLY A 81 8.08 -3.84 6.81
C GLY A 81 8.86 -4.18 5.53
N PRO A 82 10.20 -4.14 5.58
CA PRO A 82 11.08 -4.46 4.46
C PRO A 82 10.77 -5.85 3.85
N LEU A 83 10.69 -5.94 2.52
CA LEU A 83 10.31 -7.19 1.83
C LEU A 83 11.24 -8.37 2.13
N ALA A 84 12.50 -8.09 2.48
CA ALA A 84 13.50 -9.09 2.83
C ALA A 84 13.25 -9.76 4.20
N GLU A 85 12.41 -9.17 5.06
CA GLU A 85 12.09 -9.72 6.38
C GLU A 85 10.97 -10.76 6.34
N TYR A 86 10.24 -10.88 5.23
CA TYR A 86 9.17 -11.85 5.10
C TYR A 86 9.67 -13.22 4.65
N GLU A 87 9.11 -14.26 5.25
CA GLU A 87 9.33 -15.64 4.82
C GLU A 87 8.68 -15.85 3.45
N ARG A 88 9.47 -16.27 2.45
CA ARG A 88 8.93 -16.61 1.12
C ARG A 88 8.66 -18.10 1.05
N ARG A 89 7.43 -18.46 0.69
CA ARG A 89 7.03 -19.84 0.39
C ARG A 89 6.81 -20.05 -1.09
N THR A 90 6.85 -21.31 -1.51
CA THR A 90 6.65 -21.70 -2.91
C THR A 90 5.22 -22.14 -3.20
N GLU A 91 4.42 -22.47 -2.18
CA GLU A 91 3.05 -22.93 -2.43
C GLU A 91 2.15 -21.78 -2.89
N PRO A 92 1.53 -21.88 -4.07
CA PRO A 92 0.66 -20.84 -4.58
C PRO A 92 -0.54 -20.61 -3.66
N ALA A 93 -1.00 -19.37 -3.56
CA ALA A 93 -2.12 -18.94 -2.73
C ALA A 93 -3.33 -18.45 -3.53
N GLY A 94 -3.26 -18.51 -4.85
CA GLY A 94 -4.30 -18.00 -5.75
C GLY A 94 -3.79 -17.86 -7.17
N GLU A 95 -4.50 -17.07 -7.96
CA GLU A 95 -4.21 -16.79 -9.36
C GLU A 95 -4.38 -15.30 -9.67
N PHE A 96 -3.64 -14.83 -10.68
CA PHE A 96 -3.78 -13.49 -11.17
C PHE A 96 -3.47 -13.42 -12.67
N GLN A 97 -3.98 -12.37 -13.30
CA GLN A 97 -3.67 -12.01 -14.66
C GLN A 97 -3.44 -10.50 -14.74
N ALA A 98 -2.58 -10.10 -15.67
CA ALA A 98 -2.36 -8.71 -16.02
C ALA A 98 -2.75 -8.51 -17.48
N VAL A 99 -3.60 -7.52 -17.75
CA VAL A 99 -4.03 -7.16 -19.10
C VAL A 99 -3.80 -5.67 -19.33
N PRO A 100 -3.43 -5.25 -20.54
CA PRO A 100 -3.45 -3.83 -20.90
C PRO A 100 -4.84 -3.25 -20.64
N GLY A 101 -4.87 -2.07 -20.05
CA GLY A 101 -6.11 -1.41 -19.71
C GLY A 101 -5.94 0.09 -19.66
N LYS A 102 -7.08 0.78 -19.68
CA LYS A 102 -7.13 2.20 -19.42
C LYS A 102 -7.78 2.47 -18.06
N GLY A 103 -7.28 3.52 -17.41
CA GLY A 103 -7.75 4.03 -16.12
C GLY A 103 -8.30 5.45 -16.25
N LEU A 104 -9.08 5.88 -15.26
CA LEU A 104 -9.62 7.24 -15.14
C LEU A 104 -10.31 7.76 -16.41
N GLY A 105 -11.30 7.02 -16.92
CA GLY A 105 -12.06 7.44 -18.11
C GLY A 105 -11.21 7.54 -19.37
N ASP A 106 -10.36 6.54 -19.59
CA ASP A 106 -9.45 6.42 -20.74
C ASP A 106 -8.27 7.39 -20.81
N ARG A 107 -8.03 8.15 -19.73
CA ARG A 107 -6.99 9.18 -19.66
C ARG A 107 -5.61 8.65 -19.25
N LEU A 108 -5.55 7.44 -18.68
CA LEU A 108 -4.31 6.78 -18.30
C LEU A 108 -4.19 5.43 -18.98
N CYS A 109 -3.02 5.15 -19.53
CA CYS A 109 -2.65 3.81 -19.96
C CYS A 109 -1.94 3.09 -18.83
N GLY A 110 -1.98 1.76 -18.88
CA GLY A 110 -1.32 0.93 -17.89
C GLY A 110 -1.76 -0.52 -17.98
N LEU A 111 -1.60 -1.22 -16.87
CA LEU A 111 -1.98 -2.61 -16.71
C LEU A 111 -3.08 -2.73 -15.67
N ARG A 112 -4.14 -3.44 -16.01
CA ARG A 112 -5.14 -3.88 -15.06
C ARG A 112 -4.76 -5.28 -14.60
N VAL A 113 -4.53 -5.40 -13.31
CA VAL A 113 -4.19 -6.65 -12.66
C VAL A 113 -5.39 -7.10 -11.84
N GLN A 114 -5.85 -8.33 -12.09
CA GLN A 114 -7.01 -8.89 -11.41
C GLN A 114 -6.78 -10.36 -11.10
N GLY A 115 -7.41 -10.84 -10.04
CA GLY A 115 -7.25 -12.23 -9.64
C GLY A 115 -8.05 -12.60 -8.40
N GLY A 116 -7.75 -13.79 -7.89
CA GLY A 116 -8.42 -14.39 -6.75
C GLY A 116 -7.46 -15.21 -5.91
N LEU A 117 -7.65 -15.16 -4.59
CA LEU A 117 -7.00 -16.06 -3.64
C LEU A 117 -7.79 -17.37 -3.55
N ASP A 118 -7.08 -18.49 -3.34
CA ASP A 118 -7.69 -19.81 -3.16
C ASP A 118 -8.59 -19.85 -1.90
N ARG A 119 -8.41 -18.89 -0.98
CA ARG A 119 -9.21 -18.74 0.25
C ARG A 119 -9.95 -17.40 0.24
N ALA A 120 -11.18 -17.43 0.72
CA ALA A 120 -11.99 -16.23 0.95
C ALA A 120 -11.48 -15.46 2.18
N VAL A 121 -10.50 -14.59 1.96
CA VAL A 121 -9.85 -13.79 3.01
C VAL A 121 -9.37 -12.45 2.45
N ALA A 122 -9.50 -11.40 3.27
CA ALA A 122 -8.95 -10.09 2.96
C ALA A 122 -7.48 -10.04 3.37
N LEU A 123 -6.58 -10.02 2.38
CA LEU A 123 -5.12 -9.98 2.55
C LEU A 123 -4.50 -8.97 1.58
N PRO A 124 -3.34 -8.39 1.93
CA PRO A 124 -2.53 -7.65 0.99
C PRO A 124 -1.99 -8.56 -0.12
N VAL A 125 -2.06 -8.09 -1.35
CA VAL A 125 -1.44 -8.71 -2.54
C VAL A 125 -0.42 -7.72 -3.10
N LEU A 126 0.85 -8.14 -3.10
CA LEU A 126 1.98 -7.35 -3.57
C LEU A 126 2.31 -7.72 -5.01
N PHE A 127 2.58 -6.73 -5.84
CA PHE A 127 3.00 -6.92 -7.24
C PHE A 127 4.45 -6.49 -7.40
N GLU A 128 5.32 -7.43 -7.74
CA GLU A 128 6.75 -7.22 -7.97
C GLU A 128 7.06 -7.22 -9.48
N SER A 129 7.99 -6.37 -9.88
CA SER A 129 8.65 -6.37 -11.19
C SER A 129 10.17 -6.49 -11.01
N ALA A 130 10.93 -6.53 -12.10
CA ALA A 130 12.40 -6.48 -12.04
C ALA A 130 12.94 -5.22 -11.34
N GLN A 131 12.16 -4.14 -11.28
CA GLN A 131 12.54 -2.87 -10.67
C GLN A 131 12.21 -2.80 -9.16
N GLY A 132 11.47 -3.79 -8.64
CA GLY A 132 11.01 -3.82 -7.26
C GLY A 132 9.49 -3.89 -7.16
N LEU A 133 8.95 -3.39 -6.04
CA LEU A 133 7.50 -3.39 -5.77
C LEU A 133 6.80 -2.38 -6.68
N ALA A 134 5.96 -2.87 -7.59
CA ALA A 134 5.20 -2.07 -8.54
C ALA A 134 3.85 -1.60 -7.97
N GLY A 135 3.27 -2.35 -7.03
CA GLY A 135 2.00 -1.97 -6.42
C GLY A 135 1.50 -2.93 -5.36
N VAL A 136 0.42 -2.51 -4.68
CA VAL A 136 -0.24 -3.27 -3.62
C VAL A 136 -1.75 -3.18 -3.81
N ALA A 137 -2.42 -4.32 -3.83
CA ALA A 137 -3.86 -4.45 -3.75
C ALA A 137 -4.28 -5.05 -2.40
N MET A 138 -5.55 -4.90 -2.05
CA MET A 138 -6.19 -5.63 -0.97
C MET A 138 -7.24 -6.56 -1.57
N SER A 139 -7.22 -7.84 -1.22
CA SER A 139 -8.34 -8.72 -1.56
C SER A 139 -9.57 -8.43 -0.70
N ASP A 140 -10.74 -8.68 -1.27
CA ASP A 140 -12.01 -8.60 -0.57
C ASP A 140 -12.26 -9.84 0.32
N ALA A 141 -13.38 -9.84 1.04
CA ALA A 141 -13.77 -10.98 1.89
C ALA A 141 -14.00 -12.30 1.11
N ARG A 142 -14.10 -12.23 -0.23
CA ARG A 142 -14.23 -13.37 -1.14
C ARG A 142 -12.88 -13.76 -1.76
N GLY A 143 -11.80 -13.09 -1.38
CA GLY A 143 -10.46 -13.32 -1.92
C GLY A 143 -10.19 -12.67 -3.27
N ARG A 144 -11.10 -11.86 -3.82
CA ARG A 144 -10.92 -11.20 -5.13
C ARG A 144 -10.18 -9.88 -4.98
N PHE A 145 -9.38 -9.53 -5.97
CA PHE A 145 -8.70 -8.23 -6.00
C PHE A 145 -8.60 -7.69 -7.43
N GLU A 146 -8.52 -6.36 -7.53
CA GLU A 146 -8.23 -5.63 -8.75
C GLU A 146 -7.30 -4.46 -8.42
N LEU A 147 -6.34 -4.18 -9.30
CA LEU A 147 -5.42 -3.06 -9.21
C LEU A 147 -5.15 -2.52 -10.61
N PHE A 148 -5.24 -1.20 -10.76
CA PHE A 148 -4.73 -0.53 -11.94
C PHE A 148 -3.31 -0.02 -11.65
N LEU A 149 -2.34 -0.54 -12.40
CA LEU A 149 -0.95 -0.06 -12.42
C LEU A 149 -0.81 0.92 -13.59
N PRO A 150 -0.68 2.23 -13.34
CA PRO A 150 -0.46 3.18 -14.44
C PRO A 150 0.88 2.90 -15.12
N ASP A 151 1.00 3.29 -16.39
CA ASP A 151 2.22 3.13 -17.19
C ASP A 151 3.48 3.71 -16.54
N THR A 152 3.33 4.74 -15.71
CA THR A 152 4.41 5.36 -14.92
C THR A 152 4.90 4.51 -13.75
N ALA A 153 4.17 3.47 -13.33
CA ALA A 153 4.57 2.58 -12.25
C ALA A 153 5.58 1.51 -12.70
N LEU A 154 5.83 1.38 -14.00
CA LEU A 154 6.65 0.33 -14.60
C LEU A 154 7.55 0.92 -15.69
N ALA A 155 8.69 0.29 -15.95
CA ALA A 155 9.48 0.59 -17.15
C ALA A 155 8.63 0.45 -18.43
N ALA A 156 8.92 1.31 -19.41
CA ALA A 156 8.38 1.16 -20.76
C ALA A 156 8.91 -0.13 -21.41
N GLY A 157 8.08 -0.81 -22.19
CA GLY A 157 8.44 -2.02 -22.92
C GLY A 157 7.99 -3.31 -22.21
N PRO A 158 8.63 -4.45 -22.51
CA PRO A 158 8.25 -5.74 -21.93
C PRO A 158 8.55 -5.76 -20.43
N VAL A 159 7.53 -6.14 -19.65
CA VAL A 159 7.60 -6.24 -18.19
C VAL A 159 7.07 -7.59 -17.74
N ARG A 160 7.72 -8.16 -16.72
CA ARG A 160 7.25 -9.38 -16.06
C ARG A 160 6.77 -9.02 -14.66
N LEU A 161 5.50 -9.28 -14.38
CA LEU A 161 4.87 -9.01 -13.09
C LEU A 161 4.68 -10.31 -12.32
N ARG A 162 5.03 -10.31 -11.03
CA ARG A 162 4.76 -11.41 -10.10
C ARG A 162 3.83 -10.91 -9.02
N ALA A 163 2.90 -11.75 -8.58
CA ALA A 163 2.01 -11.41 -7.47
C ALA A 163 2.28 -12.31 -6.26
N LEU A 164 2.24 -11.73 -5.07
CA LEU A 164 2.48 -12.40 -3.79
C LEU A 164 1.38 -12.02 -2.79
N ALA A 165 0.71 -13.00 -2.19
CA ALA A 165 -0.19 -12.79 -1.06
C ALA A 165 0.63 -12.72 0.24
N LEU A 166 0.37 -11.72 1.07
CA LEU A 166 0.99 -11.56 2.38
C LEU A 166 0.04 -12.03 3.48
N GLU A 167 0.41 -13.11 4.17
CA GLU A 167 -0.32 -13.64 5.32
C GLU A 167 0.61 -13.78 6.51
N ARG A 168 0.40 -12.98 7.57
CA ARG A 168 1.11 -13.09 8.86
C ARG A 168 2.65 -13.14 8.73
N GLY A 169 3.21 -12.33 7.84
CA GLY A 169 4.66 -12.25 7.61
C GLY A 169 5.20 -13.27 6.60
N VAL A 170 4.32 -14.04 5.96
CA VAL A 170 4.67 -15.01 4.92
C VAL A 170 4.18 -14.49 3.57
N LEU A 171 5.06 -14.48 2.57
CA LEU A 171 4.75 -14.19 1.18
C LEU A 171 4.57 -15.50 0.40
N ARG A 172 3.39 -15.66 -0.19
CA ARG A 172 3.05 -16.82 -1.03
C ARG A 172 2.76 -16.36 -2.46
N PRO A 173 3.34 -17.01 -3.49
CA PRO A 173 3.11 -16.60 -4.87
C PRO A 173 1.66 -16.84 -5.30
N LEU A 174 1.21 -16.07 -6.29
CA LEU A 174 0.01 -16.39 -7.05
C LEU A 174 0.43 -16.97 -8.41
N ARG A 175 -0.43 -17.81 -8.97
CA ARG A 175 -0.23 -18.43 -10.28
C ARG A 175 -0.47 -17.39 -11.38
N PRO A 176 0.37 -17.35 -12.43
CA PRO A 176 1.60 -18.13 -12.61
C PRO A 176 2.75 -17.64 -11.70
N GLU A 177 3.47 -18.55 -11.03
CA GLU A 177 4.49 -18.19 -10.01
C GLU A 177 5.72 -17.50 -10.62
N ALA A 178 6.03 -17.84 -11.88
CA ALA A 178 7.06 -17.20 -12.67
C ALA A 178 6.70 -15.74 -13.04
N GLY A 179 5.42 -15.38 -12.92
CA GLY A 179 4.87 -14.10 -13.31
C GLY A 179 4.18 -14.12 -14.66
N VAL A 180 3.47 -13.02 -14.93
CA VAL A 180 2.79 -12.75 -16.19
C VAL A 180 3.63 -11.74 -16.99
N ASP A 181 3.90 -12.07 -18.24
CA ASP A 181 4.50 -11.15 -19.19
C ASP A 181 3.45 -10.18 -19.72
N ALA A 182 3.77 -8.90 -19.71
CA ALA A 182 2.94 -7.83 -20.22
C ALA A 182 3.79 -6.81 -20.99
N MET A 183 3.14 -6.03 -21.84
CA MET A 183 3.76 -4.91 -22.53
C MET A 183 3.27 -3.63 -21.87
N ASN A 184 4.18 -2.87 -21.25
CA ASN A 184 3.87 -1.53 -20.80
C ASN A 184 4.11 -0.55 -21.95
N THR A 185 3.04 0.01 -22.50
CA THR A 185 3.10 0.99 -23.59
C THR A 185 2.68 2.35 -23.04
N PRO A 186 3.64 3.21 -22.68
CA PRO A 186 3.31 4.55 -22.19
C PRO A 186 2.50 5.32 -23.23
N CYS A 187 1.54 6.10 -22.77
CA CYS A 187 0.76 6.98 -23.65
C CYS A 187 0.80 8.43 -23.17
N ALA A 188 0.53 9.36 -24.09
CA ALA A 188 0.41 10.76 -23.73
C ALA A 188 -0.79 10.94 -22.78
N VAL A 189 -0.52 11.37 -21.56
CA VAL A 189 -1.58 11.68 -20.59
C VAL A 189 -2.11 13.07 -20.90
N GLU A 190 -3.40 13.16 -21.21
CA GLU A 190 -4.06 14.46 -21.35
C GLU A 190 -4.42 15.01 -19.98
N PHE A 191 -3.75 16.09 -19.57
CA PHE A 191 -4.04 16.77 -18.32
C PHE A 191 -5.03 17.91 -18.53
N HIS A 192 -6.09 17.95 -17.70
CA HIS A 192 -7.09 19.00 -17.71
C HIS A 192 -6.83 19.90 -16.50
N VAL A 193 -6.33 21.11 -16.73
CA VAL A 193 -6.21 22.11 -15.66
C VAL A 193 -7.51 22.91 -15.61
N ASP A 194 -8.22 22.80 -14.49
CA ASP A 194 -9.43 23.59 -14.27
C ASP A 194 -9.09 25.09 -14.28
N LYS A 195 -9.87 25.88 -15.04
CA LYS A 195 -9.68 27.33 -15.22
C LYS A 195 -9.62 28.09 -13.90
N LYS A 196 -10.25 27.58 -12.83
CA LYS A 196 -10.17 28.19 -11.48
C LYS A 196 -8.74 28.26 -10.92
N PHE A 197 -7.84 27.39 -11.38
CA PHE A 197 -6.41 27.41 -11.03
C PHE A 197 -5.55 28.23 -12.00
N LEU A 198 -6.13 28.71 -13.10
CA LEU A 198 -5.47 29.57 -14.10
C LEU A 198 -5.82 31.05 -13.91
N ALA A 199 -6.82 31.37 -13.09
CA ALA A 199 -7.17 32.74 -12.74
C ALA A 199 -6.15 33.27 -11.71
N ARG A 200 -5.32 34.22 -12.15
CA ARG A 200 -4.51 35.09 -11.29
C ARG A 200 -5.31 36.31 -10.87
#